data_AF-A0A498LN87-F1
#
_entry.id   AF-A0A498LN87-F1
#
_cell.length_a   1.000
_cell.length_b   1.000
_cell.length_c   1.000
_cell.angle_alpha   90.00
_cell.angle_beta   90.00
_cell.angle_gamma   90.00
#
_symmetry.space_group_name_H-M   'P 1'
#
loop_
_entity.id
_entity.type
_entity.pdbx_description
1 polymer ?
#
loop_
_entity_poly.entity_id
_entity_poly.type
_entity_poly.pdbx_seq_one_letter_code
_entity_poly.pdbx_strand_id
1 'polypeptide(L)'
;MAMRQLWLVAIGYSAGAKISSIKDFRVCSAHFSEDDYIPNQGGKSKKRILKSSAVPVPWVTDHFCKFVFNDSSVKRLKDGYTVTGRVLSHLAKMYVDTISSGSVPCLENAVIAMAMIENEAAVKVGLQVYQSGMEKLKVSFPLELKAVSSKHQHLSNTATQAFMKRSFRDTDGKYLKSLEEKINELFDGYLCQNEQASKRRCEDLLSSLSAPMMEKLIQGFYAKPGGYDLFCKDLEDIGKKYKIQANKGVKAEEVLDEFLKQKSVDSNAILQADKKLTEKEKKMKAEEKEKAALLHQEIKAKEEKQRQLEEKMEAERQSNEERMRQMKEKMDEEMRLQREEFERAMDCKLREQADLLKKGFKEKADRMRQEIEEFKKRSTEPETNRAKEFAVNLENGSRRHEETMAEIMQNHREQMMEIQKKNINSSVDCCIM
;
A
#
# COMPACT_ATOMS: atom_id res chain seq x y z
N MET A 1 -24.38 -29.94 -16.47
CA MET A 1 -24.50 -29.42 -17.86
C MET A 1 -23.33 -28.54 -18.29
N ALA A 2 -22.85 -27.60 -17.46
CA ALA A 2 -21.74 -26.71 -17.81
C ALA A 2 -20.43 -27.43 -18.22
N MET A 3 -20.04 -28.49 -17.52
CA MET A 3 -18.84 -29.27 -17.88
C MET A 3 -18.91 -29.89 -19.28
N ARG A 4 -20.11 -30.36 -19.70
CA ARG A 4 -20.33 -30.92 -21.04
C ARG A 4 -20.18 -29.84 -22.12
N GLN A 5 -20.70 -28.65 -21.89
CA GLN A 5 -20.60 -27.55 -22.85
C GLN A 5 -19.16 -27.06 -23.00
N LEU A 6 -18.42 -26.96 -21.89
CA LEU A 6 -16.98 -26.67 -21.90
C LEU A 6 -16.18 -27.74 -22.67
N TRP A 7 -16.50 -29.02 -22.46
CA TRP A 7 -15.84 -30.10 -23.18
C TRP A 7 -16.09 -30.04 -24.68
N LEU A 8 -17.33 -29.78 -25.12
CA LEU A 8 -17.69 -29.63 -26.54
C LEU A 8 -16.92 -28.49 -27.20
N VAL A 9 -16.81 -27.35 -26.52
CA VAL A 9 -16.03 -26.20 -27.01
C VAL A 9 -14.55 -26.54 -27.10
N ALA A 10 -14.00 -27.26 -26.11
CA ALA A 10 -12.59 -27.66 -26.10
C ALA A 10 -12.21 -28.59 -27.26
N ILE A 11 -13.15 -29.39 -27.78
CA ILE A 11 -12.95 -30.26 -28.95
C ILE A 11 -13.45 -29.63 -30.28
N GLY A 12 -13.74 -28.32 -30.30
CA GLY A 12 -14.08 -27.57 -31.51
C GLY A 12 -15.55 -27.64 -31.94
N TYR A 13 -16.48 -28.05 -31.08
CA TYR A 13 -17.91 -28.11 -31.35
C TYR A 13 -18.69 -27.01 -30.61
N SER A 14 -19.84 -26.61 -31.15
CA SER A 14 -20.71 -25.62 -30.49
C SER A 14 -21.29 -26.16 -29.18
N ALA A 15 -21.49 -25.30 -28.17
CA ALA A 15 -22.04 -25.69 -26.86
C ALA A 15 -23.45 -26.30 -26.94
N GLY A 16 -24.20 -26.01 -28.01
CA GLY A 16 -25.51 -26.58 -28.33
C GLY A 16 -25.47 -27.85 -29.19
N ALA A 17 -24.28 -28.34 -29.55
CA ALA A 17 -24.15 -29.51 -30.41
C ALA A 17 -24.79 -30.75 -29.75
N LYS A 18 -25.65 -31.43 -30.52
CA LYS A 18 -26.21 -32.72 -30.11
C LYS A 18 -25.06 -33.73 -30.08
N ILE A 19 -25.00 -34.61 -29.06
CA ILE A 19 -23.95 -35.66 -28.99
C ILE A 19 -23.92 -36.50 -30.28
N SER A 20 -25.08 -36.70 -30.90
CA SER A 20 -25.21 -37.40 -32.18
C SER A 20 -24.57 -36.71 -33.38
N SER A 21 -24.27 -35.41 -33.32
CA SER A 21 -23.60 -34.67 -34.40
C SER A 21 -22.07 -34.63 -34.24
N ILE A 22 -21.55 -35.09 -33.11
CA ILE A 22 -20.12 -35.28 -32.91
C ILE A 22 -19.79 -36.57 -33.65
N LYS A 23 -19.06 -36.48 -34.76
CA LYS A 23 -18.46 -37.67 -35.35
C LYS A 23 -17.47 -38.17 -34.31
N ASP A 24 -17.76 -39.32 -33.70
CA ASP A 24 -16.87 -40.00 -32.77
C ASP A 24 -15.44 -39.88 -33.32
N PHE A 25 -14.57 -39.18 -32.60
CA PHE A 25 -13.15 -39.30 -32.86
C PHE A 25 -12.87 -40.79 -32.68
N ARG A 26 -12.61 -41.48 -33.80
CA ARG A 26 -12.09 -42.83 -33.75
C ARG A 26 -10.77 -42.71 -33.01
N VAL A 27 -10.75 -43.12 -31.74
CA VAL A 27 -9.51 -43.63 -31.15
C VAL A 27 -9.04 -44.66 -32.16
N CYS A 28 -7.87 -44.43 -32.76
CA CYS A 28 -7.43 -45.12 -33.97
C CYS A 28 -7.71 -46.62 -33.79
N SER A 29 -8.64 -47.20 -34.56
CA SER A 29 -9.06 -48.60 -34.43
C SER A 29 -7.94 -49.59 -34.73
N ALA A 30 -6.76 -49.09 -35.10
CA ALA A 30 -5.53 -49.84 -35.32
C ALA A 30 -4.89 -50.40 -34.04
N HIS A 31 -5.46 -50.17 -32.85
CA HIS A 31 -4.93 -50.69 -31.57
C HIS A 31 -5.81 -51.75 -30.91
N PHE A 32 -6.98 -52.06 -31.47
CA PHE A 32 -7.91 -53.05 -30.93
C PHE A 32 -8.14 -54.18 -31.93
N SER A 33 -7.99 -55.42 -31.48
CA SER A 33 -8.26 -56.65 -32.23
C SER A 33 -9.77 -56.89 -32.36
N GLU A 34 -10.20 -57.77 -33.28
CA GLU A 34 -11.63 -58.15 -33.35
C GLU A 34 -12.13 -58.81 -32.05
N ASP A 35 -11.23 -59.44 -31.28
CA ASP A 35 -11.54 -60.02 -29.97
C ASP A 35 -11.81 -58.99 -28.88
N ASP A 36 -11.46 -57.72 -29.09
CA ASP A 36 -11.70 -56.62 -28.15
C ASP A 36 -13.14 -56.10 -28.21
N TYR A 37 -13.95 -56.56 -29.18
CA TYR A 37 -15.33 -56.13 -29.37
C TYR A 37 -16.34 -57.18 -28.89
N ILE A 38 -17.46 -56.71 -28.34
CA ILE A 38 -18.58 -57.57 -27.95
C ILE A 38 -19.13 -58.23 -29.22
N PRO A 39 -19.25 -59.57 -29.28
CA PRO A 39 -19.79 -60.28 -30.43
C PRO A 39 -21.21 -59.79 -30.75
N ASN A 40 -21.45 -59.44 -32.02
CA ASN A 40 -22.73 -58.89 -32.44
C ASN A 40 -23.81 -59.98 -32.41
N GLN A 41 -24.68 -59.97 -31.39
CA GLN A 41 -25.77 -60.95 -31.23
C GLN A 41 -26.99 -60.67 -32.14
N GLY A 42 -26.76 -60.51 -33.44
CA GLY A 42 -27.84 -60.60 -34.44
C GLY A 42 -28.79 -59.39 -34.55
N GLY A 43 -28.40 -58.19 -34.11
CA GLY A 43 -29.15 -56.95 -34.33
C GLY A 43 -28.58 -56.13 -35.49
N LYS A 44 -29.45 -55.49 -36.29
CA LYS A 44 -29.13 -54.66 -37.49
C LYS A 44 -28.21 -53.43 -37.25
N SER A 45 -27.57 -53.33 -36.08
CA SER A 45 -26.70 -52.22 -35.70
C SER A 45 -25.24 -52.57 -36.02
N LYS A 46 -24.63 -51.88 -37.00
CA LYS A 46 -23.18 -51.98 -37.31
C LYS A 46 -22.26 -51.33 -36.25
N LYS A 47 -22.77 -51.03 -35.05
CA LYS A 47 -21.96 -50.42 -33.98
C LYS A 47 -21.12 -51.50 -33.32
N ARG A 48 -19.80 -51.44 -33.53
CA ARG A 48 -18.83 -52.23 -32.79
C ARG A 48 -18.70 -51.65 -31.38
N ILE A 49 -19.08 -52.42 -30.36
CA ILE A 49 -18.99 -52.01 -28.96
C ILE A 49 -17.76 -52.70 -28.36
N LEU A 50 -16.82 -51.94 -27.80
CA LEU A 50 -15.65 -52.50 -27.11
C LEU A 50 -16.11 -53.25 -25.84
N LYS A 51 -15.50 -54.40 -25.56
CA LYS A 51 -15.61 -55.08 -24.27
C LYS A 51 -15.08 -54.13 -23.18
N SER A 52 -15.66 -54.18 -21.98
CA SER A 52 -15.12 -53.44 -20.83
C SER A 52 -13.67 -53.82 -20.49
N SER A 53 -13.25 -55.05 -20.84
CA SER A 53 -11.88 -55.55 -20.73
C SER A 53 -10.91 -54.98 -21.78
N ALA A 54 -11.43 -54.41 -22.87
CA ALA A 54 -10.64 -53.78 -23.93
C ALA A 54 -10.47 -52.27 -23.73
N VAL A 55 -11.30 -51.66 -22.88
CA VAL A 55 -11.05 -50.32 -22.36
C VAL A 55 -9.84 -50.42 -21.44
N PRO A 56 -8.85 -49.51 -21.52
CA PRO A 56 -7.65 -49.59 -20.70
C PRO A 56 -8.00 -49.85 -19.23
N VAL A 57 -7.45 -50.95 -18.72
CA VAL A 57 -7.59 -51.48 -17.35
C VAL A 57 -7.56 -50.34 -16.31
N PRO A 58 -8.25 -50.43 -15.15
CA PRO A 58 -8.21 -49.38 -14.12
C PRO A 58 -6.80 -48.85 -13.78
N TRP A 59 -5.75 -49.67 -13.94
CA TRP A 59 -4.36 -49.24 -13.80
C TRP A 59 -3.94 -48.16 -14.81
N VAL A 60 -4.47 -48.14 -16.04
CA VAL A 60 -4.10 -47.16 -17.08
C VAL A 60 -4.75 -45.84 -16.76
N THR A 61 -6.02 -45.87 -16.31
CA THR A 61 -6.70 -44.67 -15.82
C THR A 61 -6.02 -44.12 -14.58
N ASP A 62 -5.66 -44.97 -13.61
CA ASP A 62 -4.93 -44.57 -12.40
C ASP A 62 -3.54 -43.99 -12.73
N HIS A 63 -2.79 -44.63 -13.63
CA HIS A 63 -1.49 -44.16 -14.07
C HIS A 63 -1.59 -42.82 -14.82
N PHE A 64 -2.57 -42.68 -15.72
CA PHE A 64 -2.84 -41.41 -16.41
C PHE A 64 -3.22 -40.31 -15.41
N CYS A 65 -4.10 -40.59 -14.45
CA CYS A 65 -4.47 -39.62 -13.42
C CYS A 65 -3.27 -39.23 -12.56
N LYS A 66 -2.45 -40.20 -12.12
CA LYS A 66 -1.21 -39.94 -11.37
C LYS A 66 -0.25 -39.06 -12.17
N PHE A 67 -0.06 -39.35 -13.45
CA PHE A 67 0.73 -38.50 -14.35
C PHE A 67 0.15 -37.09 -14.43
N VAL A 68 -1.16 -36.95 -14.65
CA VAL A 68 -1.79 -35.62 -14.70
C VAL A 68 -1.63 -34.86 -13.37
N PHE A 69 -1.83 -35.51 -12.22
CA PHE A 69 -1.72 -34.83 -10.93
C PHE A 69 -0.28 -34.50 -10.53
N ASN A 70 0.69 -35.34 -10.90
CA ASN A 70 2.08 -35.17 -10.47
C ASN A 70 2.91 -34.35 -11.47
N ASP A 71 2.65 -34.50 -12.77
CA ASP A 71 3.51 -33.96 -13.83
C ASP A 71 2.87 -32.78 -14.59
N SER A 72 1.57 -32.51 -14.42
CA SER A 72 0.96 -31.33 -15.05
C SER A 72 1.49 -30.05 -14.43
N SER A 73 2.05 -29.19 -15.27
CA SER A 73 2.55 -27.89 -14.84
C SER A 73 1.41 -26.90 -14.58
N VAL A 74 1.64 -26.03 -13.61
CA VAL A 74 0.79 -24.86 -13.39
C VAL A 74 0.88 -23.97 -14.63
N LYS A 75 -0.28 -23.56 -15.16
CA LYS A 75 -0.32 -22.69 -16.34
C LYS A 75 0.34 -21.34 -16.03
N ARG A 76 1.34 -20.98 -16.83
CA ARG A 76 2.03 -19.69 -16.77
C ARG A 76 1.93 -18.91 -18.08
N LEU A 77 2.07 -17.61 -17.97
CA LEU A 77 2.25 -16.68 -19.08
C LEU A 77 3.74 -16.60 -19.47
N LYS A 78 4.06 -15.99 -20.62
CA LYS A 78 5.44 -15.89 -21.14
C LYS A 78 6.43 -15.20 -20.19
N ASP A 79 5.93 -14.40 -19.27
CA ASP A 79 6.68 -13.67 -18.24
C ASP A 79 6.76 -14.43 -16.90
N GLY A 80 6.46 -15.73 -16.89
CA GLY A 80 6.53 -16.58 -15.70
C GLY A 80 5.33 -16.46 -14.76
N TYR A 81 4.41 -15.52 -15.02
CA TYR A 81 3.27 -15.27 -14.14
C TYR A 81 2.28 -16.43 -14.11
N THR A 82 1.87 -16.81 -12.90
CA THR A 82 0.94 -17.93 -12.67
C THR A 82 -0.49 -17.52 -13.00
N VAL A 83 -1.15 -18.25 -13.88
CA VAL A 83 -2.56 -18.01 -14.24
C VAL A 83 -3.45 -18.49 -13.09
N THR A 84 -3.88 -17.56 -12.24
CA THR A 84 -4.86 -17.80 -11.18
C THR A 84 -6.28 -17.91 -11.75
N GLY A 85 -7.25 -18.34 -10.94
CA GLY A 85 -8.66 -18.39 -11.36
C GLY A 85 -9.23 -17.03 -11.79
N ARG A 86 -8.81 -15.93 -11.14
CA ARG A 86 -9.19 -14.56 -11.54
C ARG A 86 -8.66 -14.21 -12.93
N VAL A 87 -7.39 -14.52 -13.17
CA VAL A 87 -6.72 -14.24 -14.44
C VAL A 87 -7.32 -15.09 -15.55
N LEU A 88 -7.56 -16.38 -15.29
CA LEU A 88 -8.22 -17.29 -16.23
C LEU A 88 -9.62 -16.81 -16.61
N SER A 89 -10.40 -16.30 -15.65
CA SER A 89 -11.73 -15.76 -15.91
C SER A 89 -11.70 -14.58 -16.89
N HIS A 90 -10.74 -13.67 -16.73
CA HIS A 90 -10.58 -12.53 -17.63
C HIS A 90 -10.09 -12.97 -19.01
N LEU A 91 -9.09 -13.87 -19.07
CA LEU A 91 -8.59 -14.44 -20.32
C LEU A 91 -9.71 -15.11 -21.12
N ALA A 92 -10.49 -15.98 -20.47
CA ALA A 92 -11.59 -16.69 -21.11
C ALA A 92 -12.63 -15.72 -21.67
N LYS A 93 -13.07 -14.74 -20.87
CA LYS A 93 -14.05 -13.74 -21.30
C LYS A 93 -13.57 -12.99 -22.54
N MET A 94 -12.40 -12.38 -22.48
CA MET A 94 -11.95 -11.54 -23.57
C MET A 94 -11.56 -12.32 -24.82
N TYR A 95 -11.06 -13.57 -24.69
CA TYR A 95 -10.91 -14.44 -25.86
C TYR A 95 -12.24 -14.75 -26.53
N VAL A 96 -13.28 -15.09 -25.76
CA VAL A 96 -14.62 -15.32 -26.29
C VAL A 96 -15.20 -14.05 -26.93
N ASP A 97 -15.07 -12.90 -26.27
CA ASP A 97 -15.55 -11.62 -26.79
C ASP A 97 -14.86 -11.24 -28.11
N THR A 98 -13.53 -11.41 -28.18
CA THR A 98 -12.72 -11.09 -29.38
C THR A 98 -13.07 -12.03 -30.55
N ILE A 99 -13.23 -13.33 -30.28
CA ILE A 99 -13.67 -14.29 -31.30
C ILE A 99 -15.08 -13.93 -31.78
N SER A 100 -15.99 -13.62 -30.85
CA SER A 100 -17.38 -13.28 -31.17
C SER A 100 -17.50 -11.99 -31.98
N SER A 101 -16.56 -11.05 -31.83
CA SER A 101 -16.49 -9.83 -32.64
C SER A 101 -15.83 -10.02 -34.00
N GLY A 102 -15.44 -11.26 -34.37
CA GLY A 102 -14.76 -11.56 -35.64
C GLY A 102 -13.28 -11.15 -35.67
N SER A 103 -12.70 -10.79 -34.52
CA SER A 103 -11.30 -10.41 -34.39
C SER A 103 -10.43 -11.59 -33.92
N VAL A 104 -9.11 -11.48 -34.08
CA VAL A 104 -8.16 -12.53 -33.64
C VAL A 104 -7.69 -12.24 -32.21
N PRO A 105 -7.86 -13.17 -31.26
CA PRO A 105 -7.34 -13.00 -29.90
C PRO A 105 -5.83 -12.83 -29.87
N CYS A 106 -5.36 -11.75 -29.23
CA CYS A 106 -3.95 -11.51 -28.97
C CYS A 106 -3.65 -11.67 -27.48
N LEU A 107 -2.75 -12.61 -27.14
CA LEU A 107 -2.33 -12.86 -25.76
C LEU A 107 -1.65 -11.64 -25.10
N GLU A 108 -0.94 -10.82 -25.88
CA GLU A 108 -0.24 -9.65 -25.32
C GLU A 108 -1.21 -8.53 -24.93
N ASN A 109 -2.16 -8.18 -25.80
CA ASN A 109 -3.22 -7.21 -25.48
C ASN A 109 -4.06 -7.67 -24.29
N ALA A 110 -4.31 -8.97 -24.24
CA ALA A 110 -5.02 -9.62 -23.16
C ALA A 110 -4.35 -9.42 -21.81
N VAL A 111 -3.05 -9.63 -21.77
CA VAL A 111 -2.23 -9.51 -20.57
C VAL A 111 -2.14 -8.04 -20.11
N ILE A 112 -2.03 -7.08 -21.03
CA ILE A 112 -2.02 -5.65 -20.70
C ILE A 112 -3.35 -5.21 -20.08
N ALA A 113 -4.48 -5.54 -20.70
CA ALA A 113 -5.79 -5.17 -20.17
C ALA A 113 -6.04 -5.75 -18.77
N MET A 114 -5.61 -6.99 -18.53
CA MET A 114 -5.69 -7.62 -17.21
C MET A 114 -4.80 -6.95 -16.17
N ALA A 115 -3.57 -6.58 -16.52
CA ALA A 115 -2.68 -5.85 -15.63
C ALA A 115 -3.33 -4.55 -15.14
N MET A 116 -3.96 -3.79 -16.03
CA MET A 116 -4.67 -2.58 -15.65
C MET A 116 -5.80 -2.85 -14.64
N ILE A 117 -6.66 -3.84 -14.90
CA ILE A 117 -7.80 -4.18 -14.04
C ILE A 117 -7.32 -4.68 -12.67
N GLU A 118 -6.37 -5.62 -12.66
CA GLU A 118 -5.87 -6.22 -11.42
C GLU A 118 -5.06 -5.23 -10.57
N ASN A 119 -4.30 -4.33 -11.19
CA ASN A 119 -3.57 -3.29 -10.47
C ASN A 119 -4.51 -2.23 -9.86
N GLU A 120 -5.56 -1.82 -10.58
CA GLU A 120 -6.57 -0.92 -10.00
C GLU A 120 -7.28 -1.57 -8.80
N ALA A 121 -7.62 -2.86 -8.93
CA ALA A 121 -8.18 -3.63 -7.82
C ALA A 121 -7.18 -3.81 -6.67
N ALA A 122 -5.89 -3.97 -6.96
CA ALA A 122 -4.83 -4.05 -5.96
C ALA A 122 -4.71 -2.76 -5.15
N VAL A 123 -4.80 -1.59 -5.78
CA VAL A 123 -4.82 -0.29 -5.08
C VAL A 123 -6.01 -0.24 -4.12
N LYS A 124 -7.22 -0.62 -4.57
CA LYS A 124 -8.42 -0.63 -3.72
C LYS A 124 -8.26 -1.56 -2.51
N VAL A 125 -7.70 -2.76 -2.71
CA VAL A 125 -7.45 -3.72 -1.63
C VAL A 125 -6.43 -3.17 -0.62
N GLY A 126 -5.31 -2.60 -1.10
CA GLY A 126 -4.30 -1.99 -0.22
C GLY A 126 -4.89 -0.86 0.62
N LEU A 127 -5.66 0.04 0.01
CA LEU A 127 -6.33 1.14 0.72
C LEU A 127 -7.33 0.66 1.74
N GLN A 128 -8.12 -0.36 1.42
CA GLN A 128 -9.09 -0.92 2.36
C GLN A 128 -8.40 -1.48 3.60
N VAL A 129 -7.27 -2.18 3.43
CA VAL A 129 -6.46 -2.70 4.54
C VAL A 129 -5.96 -1.55 5.42
N TYR A 130 -5.40 -0.50 4.80
CA TYR A 130 -4.90 0.67 5.52
C TYR A 130 -6.01 1.39 6.31
N GLN A 131 -7.10 1.76 5.63
CA GLN A 131 -8.25 2.47 6.21
C GLN A 131 -8.87 1.68 7.36
N SER A 132 -9.11 0.38 7.18
CA SER A 132 -9.68 -0.46 8.23
C SER A 132 -8.78 -0.52 9.47
N GLY A 133 -7.46 -0.46 9.29
CA GLY A 133 -6.50 -0.40 10.38
C GLY A 133 -6.51 0.96 11.11
N MET A 134 -6.55 2.05 10.36
CA MET A 134 -6.56 3.42 10.91
C MET A 134 -7.88 3.76 11.60
N GLU A 135 -9.04 3.31 11.08
CA GLU A 135 -10.34 3.49 11.75
C GLU A 135 -10.38 2.79 13.11
N LYS A 136 -9.73 1.63 13.25
CA LYS A 136 -9.60 0.96 14.57
C LYS A 136 -8.74 1.78 15.54
N LEU A 137 -7.66 2.39 15.05
CA LEU A 137 -6.78 3.23 15.86
C LEU A 137 -7.49 4.52 16.31
N LYS A 138 -8.29 5.10 15.41
CA LYS A 138 -9.01 6.37 15.63
C LYS A 138 -9.91 6.37 16.86
N VAL A 139 -10.43 5.22 17.27
CA VAL A 139 -11.24 5.07 18.50
C VAL A 139 -10.46 5.48 19.76
N SER A 140 -9.13 5.39 19.72
CA SER A 140 -8.26 5.73 20.86
C SER A 140 -7.72 7.16 20.83
N PHE A 141 -8.14 8.01 19.89
CA PHE A 141 -7.70 9.40 19.86
C PHE A 141 -8.17 10.18 21.09
N PRO A 142 -7.36 11.14 21.61
CA PRO A 142 -6.05 11.55 21.11
C PRO A 142 -4.89 10.65 21.56
N LEU A 143 -3.89 10.50 20.69
CA LEU A 143 -2.66 9.73 20.90
C LEU A 143 -1.42 10.60 20.69
N GLU A 144 -0.31 10.16 21.30
CA GLU A 144 1.03 10.69 21.01
C GLU A 144 1.43 10.40 19.56
N LEU A 145 2.18 11.31 18.93
CA LEU A 145 2.53 11.19 17.52
C LEU A 145 3.26 9.88 17.22
N LYS A 146 4.23 9.50 18.05
CA LYS A 146 4.95 8.22 17.95
C LYS A 146 4.04 7.01 17.80
N ALA A 147 2.96 6.95 18.57
CA ALA A 147 2.04 5.83 18.53
C ALA A 147 1.26 5.80 17.20
N VAL A 148 0.84 6.97 16.72
CA VAL A 148 0.12 7.11 15.45
C VAL A 148 1.05 6.80 14.26
N SER A 149 2.25 7.38 14.24
CA SER A 149 3.26 7.16 13.20
C SER A 149 3.74 5.72 13.11
N SER A 150 4.02 5.07 14.25
CA SER A 150 4.39 3.65 14.28
C SER A 150 3.27 2.76 13.71
N LYS A 151 2.01 3.09 14.01
CA LYS A 151 0.88 2.33 13.48
C LYS A 151 0.67 2.58 11.99
N HIS A 152 0.83 3.82 11.53
CA HIS A 152 0.82 4.18 10.12
C HIS A 152 1.85 3.37 9.34
N GLN A 153 3.10 3.34 9.79
CA GLN A 153 4.18 2.57 9.15
C GLN A 153 3.80 1.10 8.98
N HIS A 154 3.34 0.45 10.05
CA HIS A 154 2.93 -0.95 10.00
C HIS A 154 1.76 -1.19 9.03
N LEU A 155 0.76 -0.30 9.02
CA LEU A 155 -0.40 -0.42 8.14
C LEU A 155 -0.06 -0.12 6.67
N SER A 156 0.82 0.86 6.41
CA SER A 156 1.37 1.18 5.10
C SER A 156 2.10 -0.04 4.51
N ASN A 157 2.95 -0.67 5.31
CA ASN A 157 3.66 -1.90 4.92
C ASN A 157 2.68 -3.03 4.61
N THR A 158 1.67 -3.23 5.46
CA THR A 158 0.66 -4.28 5.26
C THR A 158 -0.20 -4.02 4.01
N ALA A 159 -0.55 -2.76 3.75
CA ALA A 159 -1.27 -2.35 2.56
C ALA A 159 -0.43 -2.58 1.28
N THR A 160 0.85 -2.23 1.33
CA THR A 160 1.81 -2.49 0.23
C THR A 160 1.94 -3.98 -0.03
N GLN A 161 2.06 -4.83 1.00
CA GLN A 161 2.09 -6.28 0.83
C GLN A 161 0.80 -6.82 0.21
N ALA A 162 -0.36 -6.31 0.63
CA ALA A 162 -1.66 -6.71 0.06
C ALA A 162 -1.76 -6.31 -1.42
N PHE A 163 -1.26 -5.13 -1.77
CA PHE A 163 -1.12 -4.68 -3.15
C PHE A 163 -0.18 -5.61 -3.94
N MET A 164 1.05 -5.84 -3.45
CA MET A 164 2.06 -6.66 -4.13
C MET A 164 1.58 -8.08 -4.41
N LYS A 165 0.81 -8.69 -3.50
CA LYS A 165 0.21 -10.02 -3.69
C LYS A 165 -0.82 -10.09 -4.81
N ARG A 166 -1.46 -8.96 -5.15
CA ARG A 166 -2.49 -8.89 -6.17
C ARG A 166 -2.02 -8.27 -7.48
N SER A 167 -1.14 -7.28 -7.40
CA SER A 167 -0.70 -6.51 -8.56
C SER A 167 0.07 -7.38 -9.54
N PHE A 168 0.00 -7.01 -10.81
CA PHE A 168 0.54 -7.74 -11.93
C PHE A 168 1.05 -6.74 -12.98
N ARG A 169 2.32 -6.84 -13.39
CA ARG A 169 2.94 -5.97 -14.41
C ARG A 169 2.77 -4.46 -14.17
N ASP A 170 3.01 -4.00 -12.94
CA ASP A 170 3.12 -2.56 -12.64
C ASP A 170 4.54 -2.05 -12.99
N THR A 171 4.95 -2.18 -14.25
CA THR A 171 6.36 -1.99 -14.68
C THR A 171 6.85 -0.56 -14.50
N ASP A 172 5.97 0.43 -14.65
CA ASP A 172 6.26 1.85 -14.43
C ASP A 172 6.02 2.29 -12.97
N GLY A 173 5.55 1.37 -12.11
CA GLY A 173 5.24 1.63 -10.71
C GLY A 173 4.07 2.59 -10.51
N LYS A 174 3.28 2.86 -11.54
CA LYS A 174 2.22 3.88 -11.52
C LYS A 174 1.16 3.55 -10.47
N TYR A 175 0.77 2.28 -10.36
CA TYR A 175 -0.30 1.88 -9.45
C TYR A 175 0.19 1.82 -8.00
N LEU A 176 1.42 1.37 -7.77
CA LEU A 176 2.07 1.44 -6.46
C LEU A 176 2.19 2.89 -5.99
N LYS A 177 2.63 3.80 -6.88
CA LYS A 177 2.69 5.24 -6.57
C LYS A 177 1.30 5.80 -6.21
N SER A 178 0.27 5.41 -6.96
CA SER A 178 -1.10 5.84 -6.65
C SER A 178 -1.59 5.33 -5.29
N LEU A 179 -1.17 4.13 -4.87
CA LEU A 179 -1.47 3.62 -3.53
C LEU A 179 -0.77 4.46 -2.44
N GLU A 180 0.51 4.77 -2.64
CA GLU A 180 1.30 5.58 -1.72
C GLU A 180 0.70 6.99 -1.53
N GLU A 181 0.44 7.70 -2.63
CA GLU A 181 -0.14 9.05 -2.59
C GLU A 181 -1.45 9.07 -1.78
N LYS A 182 -2.33 8.09 -2.02
CA LYS A 182 -3.60 7.96 -1.30
C LYS A 182 -3.44 7.56 0.16
N ILE A 183 -2.45 6.74 0.49
CA ILE A 183 -2.14 6.40 1.89
C ILE A 183 -1.67 7.66 2.64
N ASN A 184 -0.82 8.47 2.01
CA ASN A 184 -0.29 9.70 2.59
C ASN A 184 -1.40 10.75 2.79
N GLU A 185 -2.27 10.93 1.79
CA GLU A 185 -3.47 11.77 1.93
C GLU A 185 -4.38 11.34 3.09
N LEU A 186 -4.63 10.02 3.22
CA LEU A 186 -5.42 9.49 4.32
C LEU A 186 -4.72 9.70 5.67
N PHE A 187 -3.41 9.50 5.72
CA PHE A 187 -2.62 9.68 6.92
C PHE A 187 -2.69 11.12 7.44
N ASP A 188 -2.53 12.11 6.56
CA ASP A 188 -2.68 13.52 6.89
C ASP A 188 -4.09 13.83 7.45
N GLY A 189 -5.12 13.22 6.86
CA GLY A 189 -6.49 13.30 7.37
C GLY A 189 -6.64 12.73 8.79
N TYR A 190 -6.03 11.59 9.09
CA TYR A 190 -6.05 11.00 10.44
C TYR A 190 -5.22 11.79 11.45
N LEU A 191 -4.08 12.35 11.04
CA LEU A 191 -3.28 13.24 11.89
C LEU A 191 -4.08 14.49 12.27
N CYS A 192 -4.77 15.12 11.31
CA CYS A 192 -5.63 16.26 11.59
C CYS A 192 -6.74 15.91 12.60
N GLN A 193 -7.36 14.74 12.46
CA GLN A 193 -8.37 14.27 13.42
C GLN A 193 -7.77 14.02 14.82
N ASN A 194 -6.57 13.45 14.90
CA ASN A 194 -5.87 13.24 16.17
C ASN A 194 -5.51 14.58 16.84
N GLU A 195 -5.02 15.54 16.07
CA GLU A 195 -4.73 16.90 16.51
C GLU A 195 -5.97 17.61 17.04
N GLN A 196 -7.10 17.52 16.33
CA GLN A 196 -8.37 18.10 16.79
C GLN A 196 -8.86 17.46 18.09
N ALA A 197 -8.78 16.13 18.21
CA ALA A 197 -9.15 15.43 19.44
C ALA A 197 -8.25 15.85 20.61
N SER A 198 -6.94 16.04 20.35
CA SER A 198 -5.97 16.50 21.34
C SER A 198 -6.28 17.93 21.76
N LYS A 199 -6.52 18.83 20.80
CA LYS A 199 -6.88 20.23 21.07
C LYS A 199 -8.11 20.33 21.97
N ARG A 200 -9.21 19.69 21.60
CA ARG A 200 -10.46 19.70 22.39
C ARG A 200 -10.22 19.22 23.82
N ARG A 201 -9.52 18.10 23.98
CA ARG A 201 -9.23 17.56 25.31
C ARG A 201 -8.39 18.50 26.17
N CYS A 202 -7.40 19.15 25.57
CA CYS A 202 -6.57 20.14 26.26
C CYS A 202 -7.37 21.38 26.66
N GLU A 203 -8.22 21.89 25.77
CA GLU A 203 -9.13 23.02 26.03
C GLU A 203 -10.12 22.70 27.16
N ASP A 204 -10.74 21.52 27.13
CA ASP A 204 -11.67 21.06 28.18
C ASP A 204 -10.96 20.96 29.53
N LEU A 205 -9.75 20.41 29.54
CA LEU A 205 -8.96 20.26 30.75
C LEU A 205 -8.55 21.62 31.33
N LEU A 206 -8.06 22.54 30.50
CA LEU A 206 -7.70 23.89 30.94
C LEU A 206 -8.92 24.68 31.41
N SER A 207 -10.06 24.54 30.73
CA SER A 207 -11.32 25.16 31.14
C SER A 207 -11.75 24.65 32.52
N SER A 208 -11.70 23.33 32.74
CA SER A 208 -12.02 22.73 34.05
C SER A 208 -11.05 23.15 35.16
N LEU A 209 -9.74 23.12 34.89
CA LEU A 209 -8.72 23.50 35.88
C LEU A 209 -8.73 24.99 36.23
N SER A 210 -9.08 25.85 35.26
CA SER A 210 -9.10 27.31 35.43
C SER A 210 -10.44 27.87 35.92
N ALA A 211 -11.52 27.09 35.90
CA ALA A 211 -12.85 27.55 36.33
C ALA A 211 -12.86 28.22 37.72
N PRO A 212 -12.23 27.66 38.78
CA PRO A 212 -12.20 28.31 40.09
C PRO A 212 -11.44 29.65 40.08
N MET A 213 -10.38 29.77 39.28
CA MET A 213 -9.62 31.01 39.11
C MET A 213 -10.45 32.06 38.36
N MET A 214 -11.22 31.65 37.35
CA MET A 214 -12.12 32.52 36.59
C MET A 214 -13.25 33.08 37.47
N GLU A 215 -13.83 32.27 38.35
CA GLU A 215 -14.82 32.74 39.32
C GLU A 215 -14.25 33.80 40.26
N LYS A 216 -13.05 33.55 40.82
CA LYS A 216 -12.32 34.53 41.64
C LYS A 216 -12.09 35.83 40.85
N LEU A 217 -11.72 35.74 39.58
CA LEU A 217 -11.50 36.89 38.72
C LEU A 217 -12.78 37.72 38.53
N ILE A 218 -13.91 37.09 38.20
CA ILE A 218 -15.20 37.76 38.00
C ILE A 218 -15.69 38.42 39.29
N GLN A 219 -15.45 37.79 40.45
CA GLN A 219 -15.80 38.34 41.76
C GLN A 219 -14.88 39.50 42.22
N GLY A 220 -13.87 39.86 41.42
CA GLY A 220 -12.92 40.91 41.77
C GLY A 220 -11.97 40.52 42.91
N PHE A 221 -11.76 39.21 43.16
CA PHE A 221 -10.90 38.72 44.24
C PHE A 221 -9.47 39.25 44.13
N TYR A 222 -8.94 39.33 42.90
CA TYR A 222 -7.59 39.83 42.60
C TYR A 222 -7.49 41.35 42.52
N ALA A 223 -8.59 42.11 42.61
CA ALA A 223 -8.59 43.57 42.54
C ALA A 223 -8.32 44.21 43.92
N LYS A 224 -7.33 43.68 44.64
CA LYS A 224 -6.93 44.11 46.00
C LYS A 224 -5.40 44.16 46.07
N PRO A 225 -4.82 44.92 47.03
CA PRO A 225 -3.37 44.94 47.26
C PRO A 225 -2.77 43.53 47.37
N GLY A 226 -1.82 43.18 46.50
CA GLY A 226 -1.17 41.87 46.42
C GLY A 226 -1.96 40.80 45.64
N GLY A 227 -3.02 41.19 44.94
CA GLY A 227 -3.85 40.30 44.13
C GLY A 227 -3.13 39.76 42.90
N TYR A 228 -2.18 40.50 42.33
CA TYR A 228 -1.37 40.02 41.20
C TYR A 228 -0.54 38.78 41.57
N ASP A 229 0.16 38.80 42.71
CA ASP A 229 0.96 37.66 43.18
C ASP A 229 0.09 36.41 43.40
N LEU A 230 -1.14 36.59 43.87
CA LEU A 230 -2.10 35.51 44.06
C LEU A 230 -2.59 34.95 42.71
N PHE A 231 -2.84 35.82 41.73
CA PHE A 231 -3.21 35.42 40.37
C PHE A 231 -2.10 34.60 39.70
N CYS A 232 -0.84 35.07 39.78
CA CYS A 232 0.30 34.34 39.23
C CYS A 232 0.47 32.95 39.87
N LYS A 233 0.27 32.82 41.18
CA LYS A 233 0.32 31.53 41.88
C LYS A 233 -0.77 30.58 41.42
N ASP A 234 -2.02 31.06 41.35
CA ASP A 234 -3.15 30.25 40.86
C ASP A 234 -2.90 29.79 39.40
N LEU A 235 -2.36 30.68 38.55
CA LEU A 235 -2.01 30.36 37.16
C LEU A 235 -0.86 29.34 37.05
N GLU A 236 0.20 29.50 37.84
CA GLU A 236 1.31 28.54 37.92
C GLU A 236 0.80 27.15 38.36
N ASP A 237 -0.12 27.11 39.33
CA ASP A 237 -0.68 25.86 39.85
C ASP A 237 -1.61 25.18 38.84
N ILE A 238 -2.38 25.93 38.06
CA ILE A 238 -3.12 25.40 36.90
C ILE A 238 -2.15 24.77 35.90
N GLY A 239 -1.06 25.46 35.54
CA GLY A 239 -0.05 24.95 34.62
C GLY A 239 0.61 23.66 35.11
N LYS A 240 0.94 23.57 36.41
CA LYS A 240 1.48 22.34 37.03
C LYS A 240 0.47 21.19 36.98
N LYS A 241 -0.77 21.45 37.38
CA LYS A 241 -1.85 20.44 37.35
C LYS A 241 -2.08 19.93 35.93
N TYR A 242 -2.13 20.82 34.95
CA TYR A 242 -2.28 20.48 33.54
C TYR A 242 -1.14 19.58 33.03
N LYS A 243 0.11 19.90 33.39
CA LYS A 243 1.30 19.13 32.97
C LYS A 243 1.27 17.68 33.45
N ILE A 244 0.76 17.42 34.65
CA ILE A 244 0.67 16.07 35.25
C ILE A 244 -0.44 15.21 34.62
N GLN A 245 -1.45 15.82 33.99
CA GLN A 245 -2.58 15.07 33.41
C GLN A 245 -2.15 14.19 32.23
N ALA A 246 -2.62 12.95 32.19
CA ALA A 246 -2.28 12.01 31.12
C ALA A 246 -3.14 12.22 29.86
N ASN A 247 -2.68 11.65 28.74
CA ASN A 247 -3.41 11.50 27.48
C ASN A 247 -3.87 12.82 26.83
N LYS A 248 -3.06 13.87 26.92
CA LYS A 248 -3.33 15.16 26.27
C LYS A 248 -3.10 15.11 24.76
N GLY A 249 -2.13 14.30 24.31
CA GLY A 249 -1.77 14.15 22.90
C GLY A 249 -0.97 15.32 22.35
N VAL A 250 -0.84 15.35 21.02
CA VAL A 250 0.09 16.18 20.25
C VAL A 250 -0.09 17.71 20.37
N LYS A 251 -1.25 18.21 20.83
CA LYS A 251 -1.53 19.66 21.00
C LYS A 251 -1.32 20.18 22.41
N ALA A 252 -0.76 19.38 23.32
CA ALA A 252 -0.65 19.72 24.74
C ALA A 252 0.10 21.05 25.02
N GLU A 253 1.28 21.22 24.44
CA GLU A 253 2.11 22.43 24.67
C GLU A 253 1.59 23.64 23.91
N GLU A 254 1.04 23.45 22.70
CA GLU A 254 0.46 24.52 21.87
C GLU A 254 -0.78 25.14 22.53
N VAL A 255 -1.72 24.31 23.01
CA VAL A 255 -2.92 24.80 23.69
C VAL A 255 -2.58 25.47 25.02
N LEU A 256 -1.57 24.97 25.74
CA LEU A 256 -1.10 25.62 26.98
C LEU A 256 -0.48 27.00 26.69
N ASP A 257 0.33 27.12 25.63
CA ASP A 257 0.90 28.41 25.20
C ASP A 257 -0.20 29.41 24.83
N GLU A 258 -1.20 29.00 24.04
CA GLU A 258 -2.36 29.82 23.69
C GLU A 258 -3.13 30.28 24.95
N PHE A 259 -3.37 29.36 25.89
CA PHE A 259 -4.04 29.67 27.15
C PHE A 259 -3.26 30.69 27.99
N LEU A 260 -1.95 30.51 28.16
CA LEU A 260 -1.12 31.45 28.93
C LEU A 260 -1.06 32.83 28.27
N LYS A 261 -0.99 32.90 26.93
CA LYS A 261 -1.08 34.16 26.18
C LYS A 261 -2.43 34.85 26.36
N GLN A 262 -3.52 34.10 26.44
CA GLN A 262 -4.83 34.67 26.77
C GLN A 262 -4.85 35.22 28.20
N LYS A 263 -4.23 34.51 29.16
CA LYS A 263 -4.18 34.92 30.57
C LYS A 263 -3.22 36.05 30.89
N SER A 264 -2.25 36.34 30.03
CA SER A 264 -1.39 37.53 30.20
C SER A 264 -2.18 38.84 30.04
N VAL A 265 -3.27 38.84 29.26
CA VAL A 265 -4.16 40.01 29.15
C VAL A 265 -4.85 40.28 30.50
N ASP A 266 -5.39 39.23 31.12
CA ASP A 266 -5.99 39.29 32.46
C ASP A 266 -4.93 39.72 33.51
N SER A 267 -3.73 39.11 33.46
CA SER A 267 -2.58 39.41 34.30
C SER A 267 -2.22 40.90 34.28
N ASN A 268 -2.12 41.48 33.08
CA ASN A 268 -1.81 42.89 32.87
C ASN A 268 -2.89 43.81 33.46
N ALA A 269 -4.17 43.47 33.32
CA ALA A 269 -5.25 44.26 33.90
C ALA A 269 -5.22 44.24 35.44
N ILE A 270 -4.97 43.09 36.04
CA ILE A 270 -4.82 42.92 37.50
C ILE A 270 -3.61 43.72 38.00
N LEU A 271 -2.47 43.62 37.31
CA LEU A 271 -1.26 44.37 37.64
C LEU A 271 -1.47 45.89 37.64
N GLN A 272 -2.34 46.40 36.77
CA GLN A 272 -2.71 47.82 36.73
C GLN A 272 -3.65 48.21 37.88
N ALA A 273 -4.59 47.33 38.25
CA ALA A 273 -5.55 47.57 39.34
C ALA A 273 -4.92 47.49 40.74
N ASP A 274 -3.89 46.65 40.92
CA ASP A 274 -3.12 46.49 42.16
C ASP A 274 -2.27 47.75 42.50
N LYS A 275 -2.25 48.78 41.62
CA LYS A 275 -1.43 50.00 41.75
C LYS A 275 -1.94 51.04 42.76
N LYS A 276 -2.19 50.63 44.00
CA LYS A 276 -2.10 51.55 45.15
C LYS A 276 -1.13 50.97 46.18
N LEU A 277 0.11 51.46 46.09
CA LEU A 277 1.23 51.40 47.04
C LEU A 277 2.30 50.31 46.76
N THR A 278 3.45 50.83 46.35
CA THR A 278 4.84 50.34 46.53
C THR A 278 5.60 49.81 45.30
N GLU A 279 6.54 50.66 44.87
CA GLU A 279 7.82 50.52 44.15
C GLU A 279 7.94 49.76 42.81
N LYS A 280 8.31 50.53 41.78
CA LYS A 280 8.61 50.16 40.39
C LYS A 280 9.54 48.94 40.23
N GLU A 281 10.36 48.59 41.21
CA GLU A 281 11.26 47.42 41.15
C GLU A 281 10.53 46.07 41.26
N LYS A 282 9.45 45.98 42.06
CA LYS A 282 8.61 44.78 42.09
C LYS A 282 7.90 44.55 40.76
N LYS A 283 7.53 45.66 40.09
CA LYS A 283 6.88 45.64 38.77
C LYS A 283 7.79 45.08 37.68
N MET A 284 9.05 45.53 37.61
CA MET A 284 9.99 45.01 36.60
C MET A 284 10.26 43.52 36.80
N LYS A 285 10.49 43.07 38.05
CA LYS A 285 10.74 41.65 38.32
C LYS A 285 9.54 40.76 38.03
N ALA A 286 8.32 41.23 38.33
CA ALA A 286 7.09 40.52 38.01
C ALA A 286 6.86 40.40 36.50
N GLU A 287 6.98 41.52 35.77
CA GLU A 287 6.84 41.55 34.31
C GLU A 287 7.93 40.74 33.60
N GLU A 288 9.18 40.78 34.08
CA GLU A 288 10.28 39.95 33.56
C GLU A 288 10.04 38.46 33.81
N LYS A 289 9.56 38.08 35.00
CA LYS A 289 9.26 36.68 35.33
C LYS A 289 8.12 36.14 34.46
N GLU A 290 7.07 36.93 34.24
CA GLU A 290 5.96 36.57 33.35
C GLU A 290 6.43 36.42 31.89
N LYS A 291 7.20 37.39 31.38
CA LYS A 291 7.78 37.33 30.03
C LYS A 291 8.70 36.12 29.85
N ALA A 292 9.54 35.82 30.84
CA ALA A 292 10.43 34.65 30.82
C ALA A 292 9.64 33.33 30.82
N ALA A 293 8.55 33.24 31.59
CA ALA A 293 7.69 32.07 31.63
C ALA A 293 6.96 31.84 30.29
N LEU A 294 6.44 32.91 29.68
CA LEU A 294 5.80 32.85 28.35
C LEU A 294 6.81 32.45 27.27
N LEU A 295 8.00 33.04 27.25
CA LEU A 295 9.05 32.68 26.30
C LEU A 295 9.46 31.21 26.44
N HIS A 296 9.61 30.72 27.68
CA HIS A 296 9.95 29.32 27.93
C HIS A 296 8.84 28.36 27.46
N GLN A 297 7.57 28.72 27.64
CA GLN A 297 6.45 27.92 27.15
C GLN A 297 6.36 27.94 25.61
N GLU A 298 6.62 29.09 24.98
CA GLU A 298 6.65 29.20 23.53
C GLU A 298 7.79 28.38 22.91
N ILE A 299 8.98 28.37 23.54
CA ILE A 299 10.10 27.51 23.14
C ILE A 299 9.68 26.04 23.18
N LYS A 300 9.01 25.59 24.26
CA LYS A 300 8.51 24.21 24.36
C LYS A 300 7.50 23.85 23.28
N ALA A 301 6.56 24.75 22.98
CA ALA A 301 5.61 24.54 21.90
C ALA A 301 6.29 24.43 20.52
N LYS A 302 7.39 25.18 20.31
CA LYS A 302 8.22 25.11 19.09
C LYS A 302 9.04 23.83 19.01
N GLU A 303 9.69 23.44 20.10
CA GLU A 303 10.44 22.18 20.20
C GLU A 303 9.53 20.98 19.93
N GLU A 304 8.30 21.00 20.45
CA GLU A 304 7.30 19.98 20.19
C GLU A 304 6.92 19.90 18.71
N LYS A 305 6.67 21.04 18.04
CA LYS A 305 6.38 21.09 16.59
C LYS A 305 7.54 20.55 15.75
N GLN A 306 8.77 20.91 16.11
CA GLN A 306 9.98 20.39 15.45
C GLN A 306 10.07 18.86 15.60
N ARG A 307 9.91 18.36 16.84
CA ARG A 307 9.94 16.92 17.13
C ARG A 307 8.85 16.18 16.37
N GLN A 308 7.66 16.76 16.25
CA GLN A 308 6.55 16.18 15.51
C GLN A 308 6.86 16.05 14.02
N LEU A 309 7.47 17.07 13.43
CA LEU A 309 7.88 16.98 12.04
C LEU A 309 8.93 15.89 11.85
N GLU A 310 9.99 15.88 12.67
CA GLU A 310 11.06 14.87 12.58
C GLU A 310 10.53 13.44 12.68
N GLU A 311 9.59 13.19 13.58
CA GLU A 311 8.95 11.89 13.74
C GLU A 311 8.08 11.49 12.53
N LYS A 312 7.36 12.44 11.93
CA LYS A 312 6.63 12.20 10.67
C LYS A 312 7.59 11.82 9.54
N MET A 313 8.70 12.54 9.44
CA MET A 313 9.72 12.33 8.41
C MET A 313 10.39 10.95 8.53
N GLU A 314 10.76 10.55 9.74
CA GLU A 314 11.38 9.24 9.96
C GLU A 314 10.40 8.09 9.69
N ALA A 315 9.12 8.24 10.06
CA ALA A 315 8.11 7.24 9.75
C ALA A 315 7.92 7.05 8.23
N GLU A 316 7.91 8.16 7.48
CA GLU A 316 7.80 8.15 6.02
C GLU A 316 9.06 7.54 5.37
N ARG A 317 10.25 7.87 5.87
CA ARG A 317 11.52 7.29 5.43
C ARG A 317 11.54 5.77 5.58
N GLN A 318 11.17 5.27 6.76
CA GLN A 318 11.15 3.82 7.02
C GLN A 318 10.06 3.09 6.22
N SER A 319 8.90 3.71 6.02
CA SER A 319 7.81 3.20 5.16
C SER A 319 8.29 3.06 3.71
N ASN A 320 9.02 4.07 3.21
CA ASN A 320 9.60 4.02 1.87
C ASN A 320 10.69 2.95 1.74
N GLU A 321 11.64 2.86 2.68
CA GLU A 321 12.69 1.83 2.66
C GLU A 321 12.11 0.40 2.59
N GLU A 322 11.10 0.11 3.41
CA GLU A 322 10.44 -1.20 3.41
C GLU A 322 9.65 -1.45 2.12
N ARG A 323 9.00 -0.43 1.56
CA ARG A 323 8.34 -0.52 0.25
C ARG A 323 9.34 -0.88 -0.86
N MET A 324 10.51 -0.24 -0.86
CA MET A 324 11.59 -0.52 -1.82
C MET A 324 12.12 -1.95 -1.68
N ARG A 325 12.23 -2.45 -0.44
CA ARG A 325 12.55 -3.85 -0.18
C ARG A 325 11.51 -4.80 -0.77
N GLN A 326 10.22 -4.57 -0.49
CA GLN A 326 9.13 -5.42 -1.01
C GLN A 326 9.04 -5.39 -2.54
N MET A 327 9.31 -4.24 -3.16
CA MET A 327 9.35 -4.09 -4.61
C MET A 327 10.49 -4.91 -5.21
N LYS A 328 11.67 -4.88 -4.58
CA LYS A 328 12.83 -5.67 -4.99
C LYS A 328 12.59 -7.17 -4.86
N GLU A 329 12.06 -7.62 -3.72
CA GLU A 329 11.73 -9.03 -3.48
C GLU A 329 10.73 -9.57 -4.51
N LYS A 330 9.68 -8.81 -4.80
CA LYS A 330 8.69 -9.17 -5.83
C LYS A 330 9.34 -9.29 -7.21
N MET A 331 10.21 -8.34 -7.57
CA MET A 331 10.89 -8.35 -8.86
C MET A 331 11.84 -9.54 -8.99
N ASP A 332 12.63 -9.83 -7.96
CA ASP A 332 13.55 -10.98 -7.95
C ASP A 332 12.79 -12.30 -8.14
N GLU A 333 11.62 -12.45 -7.49
CA GLU A 333 10.75 -13.61 -7.68
C GLU A 333 10.13 -13.67 -9.08
N GLU A 334 9.64 -12.55 -9.62
CA GLU A 334 9.10 -12.49 -10.99
C GLU A 334 10.17 -12.82 -12.03
N MET A 335 11.39 -12.30 -11.87
CA MET A 335 12.53 -12.63 -12.75
C MET A 335 12.91 -14.10 -12.67
N ARG A 336 12.91 -14.69 -11.47
CA ARG A 336 13.18 -16.12 -11.28
C ARG A 336 12.17 -16.98 -12.03
N LEU A 337 10.89 -16.69 -11.87
CA LEU A 337 9.80 -17.41 -12.55
C LEU A 337 9.84 -17.23 -14.07
N GLN A 338 10.22 -16.04 -14.55
CA GLN A 338 10.38 -15.79 -15.98
C GLN A 338 11.52 -16.62 -16.57
N ARG A 339 12.67 -16.70 -15.88
CA ARG A 339 13.81 -17.54 -16.30
C ARG A 339 13.43 -19.02 -16.34
N GLU A 340 12.74 -19.52 -15.32
CA GLU A 340 12.25 -20.91 -15.32
C GLU A 340 11.32 -21.20 -16.50
N GLU A 341 10.42 -20.28 -16.83
CA GLU A 341 9.52 -20.47 -17.98
C GLU A 341 10.28 -20.41 -19.32
N PHE A 342 11.28 -19.54 -19.42
CA PHE A 342 12.15 -19.47 -20.58
C PHE A 342 12.96 -20.77 -20.76
N GLU A 343 13.61 -21.26 -19.71
CA GLU A 343 14.37 -22.50 -19.72
C GLU A 343 13.49 -23.70 -20.11
N ARG A 344 12.27 -23.78 -19.55
CA ARG A 344 11.30 -24.82 -19.94
C ARG A 344 10.94 -24.75 -21.42
N ALA A 345 10.63 -23.56 -21.94
CA ALA A 345 10.28 -23.38 -23.34
C ALA A 345 11.45 -23.73 -24.27
N MET A 346 12.67 -23.35 -23.88
CA MET A 346 13.90 -23.66 -24.59
C MET A 346 14.16 -25.17 -24.64
N ASP A 347 14.02 -25.85 -23.50
CA ASP A 347 14.24 -27.28 -23.37
C ASP A 347 13.23 -28.10 -24.19
N CYS A 348 11.96 -27.67 -24.22
CA CYS A 348 10.95 -28.24 -25.11
C CYS A 348 11.32 -28.11 -26.59
N LYS A 349 11.77 -26.92 -27.03
CA LYS A 349 12.18 -26.68 -28.42
C LYS A 349 13.40 -27.53 -28.81
N LEU A 350 14.37 -27.68 -27.92
CA LEU A 350 15.56 -28.53 -28.16
C LEU A 350 15.19 -30.01 -28.28
N ARG A 351 14.29 -30.51 -27.42
CA ARG A 351 13.78 -31.88 -27.51
C ARG A 351 13.04 -32.13 -28.81
N GLU A 352 12.17 -31.22 -29.22
CA GLU A 352 11.46 -31.34 -30.49
C GLU A 352 12.42 -31.32 -31.70
N GLN A 353 13.46 -30.49 -31.65
CA GLN A 353 14.50 -30.47 -32.68
C GLN A 353 15.25 -31.81 -32.76
N ALA A 354 15.64 -32.38 -31.61
CA ALA A 354 16.32 -33.67 -31.53
C ALA A 354 15.43 -34.80 -32.10
N ASP A 355 14.13 -34.79 -31.78
CA ASP A 355 13.17 -35.75 -32.31
C ASP A 355 12.99 -35.64 -33.83
N LEU A 356 12.97 -34.42 -34.38
CA LEU A 356 12.93 -34.20 -35.83
C LEU A 356 14.17 -34.74 -36.53
N LEU A 357 15.36 -34.54 -35.94
CA LEU A 357 16.61 -35.10 -36.46
C LEU A 357 16.59 -36.63 -36.42
N LYS A 358 16.16 -37.23 -35.31
CA LYS A 358 16.06 -38.69 -35.14
C LYS A 358 15.09 -39.33 -36.15
N LYS A 359 14.01 -38.63 -36.49
CA LYS A 359 13.01 -39.06 -37.50
C LYS A 359 13.43 -38.76 -38.95
N GLY A 360 14.59 -38.12 -39.17
CA GLY A 360 15.13 -37.84 -40.50
C GLY A 360 14.62 -36.54 -41.16
N PHE A 361 13.85 -35.71 -40.46
CA PHE A 361 13.29 -34.47 -41.00
C PHE A 361 14.28 -33.29 -40.92
N LYS A 362 15.39 -33.35 -41.66
CA LYS A 362 16.50 -32.38 -41.59
C LYS A 362 16.06 -30.92 -41.82
N GLU A 363 15.31 -30.64 -42.88
CA GLU A 363 14.84 -29.27 -43.17
C GLU A 363 13.98 -28.67 -42.04
N LYS A 364 13.12 -29.47 -41.41
CA LYS A 364 12.29 -29.01 -40.28
C LYS A 364 13.15 -28.75 -39.05
N ALA A 365 14.15 -29.59 -38.79
CA ALA A 365 15.08 -29.41 -37.68
C ALA A 365 15.97 -28.16 -37.84
N ASP A 366 16.34 -27.81 -39.07
CA ASP A 366 17.12 -26.61 -39.37
C ASP A 366 16.28 -25.33 -39.24
N ARG A 367 15.02 -25.34 -39.68
CA ARG A 367 14.09 -24.23 -39.37
C ARG A 367 13.90 -24.06 -37.86
N MET A 368 13.73 -25.15 -37.13
CA MET A 368 13.62 -25.11 -35.67
C MET A 368 14.90 -24.59 -35.01
N ARG A 369 16.09 -24.85 -35.59
CA ARG A 369 17.37 -24.27 -35.13
C ARG A 369 17.35 -22.75 -35.22
N GLN A 370 16.87 -22.21 -36.35
CA GLN A 370 16.76 -20.78 -36.57
C GLN A 370 15.76 -20.16 -35.59
N GLU A 371 14.60 -20.79 -35.39
CA GLU A 371 13.62 -20.37 -34.38
C GLU A 371 14.19 -20.37 -32.96
N ILE A 372 15.01 -21.36 -32.61
CA ILE A 372 15.69 -21.43 -31.31
C ILE A 372 16.68 -20.26 -31.14
N GLU A 373 17.46 -19.95 -32.17
CA GLU A 373 18.43 -18.86 -32.12
C GLU A 373 17.75 -17.49 -32.05
N GLU A 374 16.67 -17.30 -32.81
CA GLU A 374 15.82 -16.12 -32.69
C GLU A 374 15.17 -16.03 -31.31
N PHE A 375 14.68 -17.14 -30.77
CA PHE A 375 14.06 -17.20 -29.45
C PHE A 375 15.04 -16.79 -28.35
N LYS A 376 16.30 -17.27 -28.41
CA LYS A 376 17.36 -16.85 -27.51
C LYS A 376 17.58 -15.34 -27.55
N LYS A 377 17.80 -14.79 -28.75
CA LYS A 377 18.05 -13.35 -28.94
C LYS A 377 16.89 -12.49 -28.41
N ARG A 378 15.66 -12.87 -28.76
CA ARG A 378 14.43 -12.17 -28.34
C ARG A 378 14.17 -12.25 -26.83
N SER A 379 14.80 -13.17 -26.10
CA SER A 379 14.63 -13.29 -24.65
C SER A 379 15.75 -12.61 -23.85
N THR A 380 17.00 -12.65 -24.34
CA THR A 380 18.13 -12.04 -23.62
C THR A 380 18.10 -10.51 -23.60
N GLU A 381 17.68 -9.86 -24.69
CA GLU A 381 17.67 -8.39 -24.80
C GLU A 381 16.57 -7.75 -23.93
N PRO A 382 15.30 -8.23 -23.93
CA PRO A 382 14.27 -7.63 -23.09
C PRO A 382 14.47 -7.90 -21.60
N GLU A 383 15.04 -9.05 -21.22
CA GLU A 383 15.35 -9.34 -19.81
C GLU A 383 16.41 -8.39 -19.24
N THR A 384 17.49 -8.16 -19.99
CA THR A 384 18.54 -7.22 -19.59
C THR A 384 18.05 -5.78 -19.58
N ASN A 385 17.23 -5.38 -20.56
CA ASN A 385 16.64 -4.04 -20.59
C ASN A 385 15.64 -3.82 -19.45
N ARG A 386 14.74 -4.78 -19.20
CA ARG A 386 13.75 -4.70 -18.11
C ARG A 386 14.41 -4.67 -16.73
N ALA A 387 15.49 -5.43 -16.53
CA ALA A 387 16.26 -5.38 -15.29
C ALA A 387 16.92 -4.01 -15.08
N LYS A 388 17.48 -3.41 -16.14
CA LYS A 388 18.07 -2.05 -16.11
C LYS A 388 17.00 -0.98 -15.86
N GLU A 389 15.88 -1.02 -16.59
CA GLU A 389 14.78 -0.07 -16.42
C GLU A 389 14.24 -0.09 -15.00
N PHE A 390 14.05 -1.28 -14.43
CA PHE A 390 13.60 -1.40 -13.05
C PHE A 390 14.63 -0.85 -12.05
N ALA A 391 15.92 -1.15 -12.22
CA ALA A 391 16.97 -0.62 -11.35
C ALA A 391 16.98 0.92 -11.38
N VAL A 392 16.87 1.51 -12.58
CA VAL A 392 16.76 2.96 -12.77
C VAL A 392 15.49 3.52 -12.12
N ASN A 393 14.34 2.83 -12.25
CA ASN A 393 13.09 3.25 -11.63
C ASN A 393 13.17 3.21 -10.09
N LEU A 394 13.83 2.19 -9.54
CA LEU A 394 14.07 2.05 -8.12
C LEU A 394 14.94 3.19 -7.59
N GLU A 395 16.06 3.47 -8.27
CA GLU A 395 16.97 4.57 -7.91
C GLU A 395 16.30 5.95 -8.03
N ASN A 396 15.56 6.19 -9.12
CA ASN A 396 14.77 7.41 -9.29
C ASN A 396 13.64 7.54 -8.27
N GLY A 397 13.06 6.42 -7.82
CA GLY A 397 12.10 6.38 -6.72
C GLY A 397 12.72 6.87 -5.43
N SER A 398 13.84 6.28 -5.02
CA SER A 398 14.59 6.68 -3.82
C SER A 398 15.02 8.15 -3.89
N ARG A 399 15.60 8.60 -5.01
CA ARG A 399 16.05 9.99 -5.17
C ARG A 399 14.90 10.98 -5.05
N ARG A 400 13.75 10.74 -5.70
CA ARG A 400 12.57 11.61 -5.60
C ARG A 400 12.05 11.68 -4.17
N HIS A 401 12.05 10.57 -3.46
CA HIS A 401 11.64 10.53 -2.07
C HIS A 401 12.60 11.36 -1.20
N GLU A 402 13.92 11.18 -1.35
CA GLU A 402 14.93 11.97 -0.65
C GLU A 402 14.81 13.48 -0.92
N GLU A 403 14.58 13.86 -2.18
CA GLU A 403 14.34 15.26 -2.58
C GLU A 403 13.09 15.85 -1.92
N THR A 404 11.98 15.10 -1.95
CA THR A 404 10.73 15.51 -1.30
C THR A 404 10.93 15.69 0.21
N MET A 405 11.69 14.77 0.84
CA MET A 405 11.98 14.87 2.27
C MET A 405 12.87 16.08 2.58
N ALA A 406 13.88 16.34 1.76
CA ALA A 406 14.76 17.50 1.92
C ALA A 406 14.00 18.82 1.78
N GLU A 407 13.09 18.92 0.82
CA GLU A 407 12.25 20.10 0.61
C GLU A 407 11.35 20.39 1.83
N ILE A 408 10.71 19.37 2.38
CA ILE A 408 9.90 19.50 3.61
C ILE A 408 10.75 20.01 4.78
N MET A 409 11.96 19.48 4.95
CA MET A 409 12.88 19.93 6.00
C MET A 409 13.33 21.38 5.79
N GLN A 410 13.63 21.77 4.56
CA GLN A 410 14.03 23.13 4.24
C GLN A 410 12.90 24.13 4.52
N ASN A 411 11.68 23.83 4.04
CA ASN A 411 10.50 24.65 4.27
C ASN A 411 10.24 24.83 5.78
N HIS A 412 10.43 23.78 6.57
CA HIS A 412 10.29 23.88 8.02
C HIS A 412 11.38 24.76 8.67
N ARG A 413 12.65 24.61 8.25
CA ARG A 413 13.75 25.46 8.75
C ARG A 413 13.47 26.94 8.47
N GLU A 414 12.99 27.26 7.28
CA GLU A 414 12.63 28.63 6.88
C GLU A 414 11.48 29.17 7.75
N GLN A 415 10.42 28.39 7.97
CA GLN A 415 9.33 28.76 8.88
C GLN A 415 9.83 29.04 10.31
N MET A 416 10.72 28.18 10.83
CA MET A 416 11.27 28.34 12.17
C MET A 416 12.15 29.60 12.28
N MET A 417 12.95 29.91 11.26
CA MET A 417 13.74 31.14 11.21
C MET A 417 12.87 32.41 11.13
N GLU A 418 11.81 32.39 10.31
CA GLU A 418 10.88 33.52 10.23
C GLU A 418 10.15 33.78 11.55
N ILE A 419 9.77 32.72 12.26
CA ILE A 419 9.19 32.85 13.60
C ILE A 419 10.23 33.41 14.60
N GLN A 420 11.49 32.97 14.54
CA GLN A 420 12.56 33.52 15.39
C GLN A 420 12.80 35.02 15.11
N LYS A 421 12.85 35.43 13.84
CA LYS A 421 13.00 36.85 13.47
C LYS A 421 11.84 37.71 13.98
N LYS A 422 10.59 37.24 13.87
CA LYS A 422 9.42 37.95 14.40
C LYS A 422 9.51 38.12 15.92
N ASN A 423 9.96 37.10 16.65
CA ASN A 423 10.15 37.20 18.09
C ASN A 423 11.27 38.19 18.47
N ILE A 424 12.37 38.20 17.73
CA ILE A 424 13.47 39.16 17.93
C ILE A 424 12.98 40.59 17.68
N ASN A 425 12.27 40.85 16.57
CA ASN A 425 11.75 42.18 16.27
C ASN A 425 10.69 42.64 17.29
N SER A 426 9.82 41.74 17.78
CA SER A 426 8.87 42.06 18.86
C SER A 426 9.53 42.37 20.20
N SER A 427 10.74 41.82 20.45
CA SER A 427 11.54 42.12 21.62
C SER A 427 12.29 43.46 21.49
N VAL A 428 12.60 43.89 20.27
CA VAL A 428 13.29 45.17 20.00
C VAL A 428 12.30 46.35 20.05
N ASP A 429 11.08 46.18 19.53
CA ASP A 429 10.03 47.22 19.60
C ASP A 429 9.51 47.48 21.03
N CYS A 430 9.73 46.54 21.97
CA CYS A 430 9.40 46.74 23.39
C CYS A 430 10.50 47.51 24.16
N CYS A 431 11.70 47.68 23.58
CA CYS A 431 12.83 48.40 24.21
C CYS A 431 12.98 49.84 23.70
N ILE A 432 12.16 50.28 22.73
CA ILE A 432 12.11 51.65 22.22
C ILE A 432 10.71 52.23 22.49
N MET A 433 10.35 52.41 23.76
CA MET A 433 9.35 53.40 24.20
C MET A 433 9.61 53.83 25.64
#